data_AF-A0A960MC13-F1
#
_entry.id   AF-A0A960MC13-F1
#
_cell.length_a   1.000
_cell.length_b   1.000
_cell.length_c   1.000
_cell.angle_alpha   90.00
_cell.angle_beta   90.00
_cell.angle_gamma   90.00
#
_symmetry.space_group_name_H-M   'P 1'
#
loop_
_entity.id
_entity.type
_entity.pdbx_description
1 polymer ?
#
loop_
_entity_poly.entity_id
_entity_poly.type
_entity_poly.pdbx_seq_one_letter_code
_entity_poly.pdbx_strand_id
1 'polypeptide(L)'
;MSLLFRSTVSQSVRVVIEPLPTLDGVEPRPYSVMPKRFPFRFGRLEDFARVSHRWLPEILQVDDPQPHNVSREHCELSERSGKVWVRDLDSRLGAQVNGRHIGRNFPSFSAQLHEGENELILGRSHRGPRFRITVTRLD
;
A
#
# COMPACT_ATOMS: atom_id res chain seq x y z
N MET A 1 -21.00 -2.68 14.98
CA MET A 1 -19.89 -2.30 15.88
C MET A 1 -18.77 -1.71 15.01
N SER A 2 -18.83 -0.41 14.71
CA SER A 2 -17.78 0.29 13.95
C SER A 2 -16.74 0.83 14.92
N LEU A 3 -15.57 0.21 14.97
CA LEU A 3 -14.40 0.81 15.63
C LEU A 3 -13.93 1.99 14.76
N LEU A 4 -14.25 3.20 15.23
CA LEU A 4 -13.66 4.43 14.72
C LEU A 4 -12.17 4.43 15.05
N PHE A 5 -11.33 4.09 14.07
CA PHE A 5 -9.88 4.27 14.16
C PHE A 5 -9.60 5.77 14.29
N ARG A 6 -9.24 6.21 15.49
CA ARG A 6 -8.67 7.55 15.69
C ARG A 6 -7.35 7.61 14.94
N SER A 7 -7.31 8.39 13.87
CA SER A 7 -6.11 8.73 13.11
C SER A 7 -5.14 9.47 14.02
N THR A 8 -4.18 8.73 14.56
CA THR A 8 -3.13 9.28 15.40
C THR A 8 -1.99 9.68 14.47
N VAL A 9 -1.58 10.94 14.49
CA VAL A 9 -0.31 11.34 13.85
C VAL A 9 0.80 10.69 14.66
N SER A 10 1.30 9.55 14.20
CA SER A 10 2.37 8.82 14.88
C SER A 10 3.72 9.48 14.58
N GLN A 11 4.42 9.92 15.62
CA GLN A 11 5.78 10.47 15.53
C GLN A 11 6.87 9.41 15.72
N SER A 12 6.53 8.14 15.94
CA SER A 12 7.49 7.08 16.31
C SER A 12 8.18 6.39 15.12
N VAL A 13 7.68 6.60 13.90
CA VAL A 13 8.25 6.04 12.68
C VAL A 13 8.11 7.01 11.51
N ARG A 14 9.10 6.99 10.62
CA ARG A 14 9.03 7.57 9.27
C ARG A 14 8.88 6.43 8.27
N VAL A 15 7.96 6.59 7.31
CA VAL A 15 7.77 5.64 6.20
C VAL A 15 7.95 6.37 4.89
N VAL A 16 8.80 5.83 4.01
CA VAL A 16 8.98 6.29 2.63
C VAL A 16 8.56 5.17 1.71
N ILE A 17 7.68 5.47 0.75
CA ILE A 17 7.18 4.54 -0.25
C ILE A 17 7.73 4.98 -1.59
N GLU A 18 8.49 4.11 -2.25
CA GLU A 18 9.08 4.37 -3.56
C GLU A 18 8.54 3.36 -4.56
N PRO A 19 8.02 3.79 -5.72
CA PRO A 19 7.67 2.85 -6.78
C PRO A 19 8.92 2.19 -7.33
N LEU A 20 8.83 0.89 -7.60
CA LEU A 20 9.87 0.14 -8.31
C LEU A 20 9.42 -0.12 -9.74
N PRO A 21 10.35 -0.22 -10.71
CA PRO A 21 10.03 -0.62 -12.07
C PRO A 21 9.23 -1.94 -12.07
N THR A 22 8.09 -1.95 -12.74
CA THR A 22 7.36 -3.20 -12.97
C THR A 22 8.04 -3.99 -14.09
N LEU A 23 7.91 -5.31 -14.07
CA LEU A 23 8.52 -6.20 -15.07
C LEU A 23 8.02 -5.92 -16.50
N ASP A 24 6.83 -5.33 -16.64
CA ASP A 24 6.21 -4.99 -17.92
C ASP A 24 6.53 -3.55 -18.39
N GLY A 25 7.42 -2.82 -17.69
CA GLY A 25 7.88 -1.48 -18.08
C GLY A 25 6.87 -0.35 -17.84
N VAL A 26 5.74 -0.63 -17.18
CA VAL A 26 4.80 0.40 -16.75
C VAL A 26 5.31 0.98 -15.43
N GLU A 27 5.98 2.13 -15.51
CA GLU A 27 6.45 2.85 -14.34
C GLU A 27 5.26 3.42 -13.58
N PRO A 28 5.11 3.13 -12.26
CA PRO A 28 4.18 3.88 -11.44
C PRO A 28 4.61 5.35 -11.48
N ARG A 29 3.67 6.28 -11.67
CA ARG A 29 4.01 7.72 -11.77
C ARG A 29 4.89 8.18 -10.60
N PRO A 30 5.93 8.99 -10.85
CA PRO A 30 7.29 8.72 -10.37
C PRO A 30 7.64 9.37 -9.02
N TYR A 31 6.69 9.54 -8.10
CA TYR A 31 6.97 10.27 -6.86
C TYR A 31 6.99 9.36 -5.65
N SER A 32 8.12 9.34 -4.95
CA SER A 32 8.19 8.78 -3.61
C SER A 32 7.19 9.50 -2.70
N VAL A 33 6.41 8.72 -1.96
CA VAL A 33 5.37 9.22 -1.05
C VAL A 33 5.81 9.00 0.39
N MET A 34 5.65 10.02 1.22
CA MET A 34 5.83 9.91 2.67
C MET A 34 4.48 10.09 3.35
N PRO A 35 3.81 8.99 3.78
CA PRO A 35 2.56 9.07 4.52
C PRO A 35 2.68 10.01 5.71
N LYS A 36 1.74 10.95 5.84
CA LYS A 36 1.67 11.88 6.98
C LYS A 36 0.80 11.35 8.11
N ARG A 37 -0.06 10.35 7.82
CA ARG A 37 -1.04 9.76 8.72
C ARG A 37 -1.25 8.30 8.37
N PHE A 38 -1.69 7.54 9.35
CA PHE A 38 -2.12 6.15 9.20
C PHE A 38 -3.60 6.00 9.61
N PRO A 39 -4.36 5.09 8.96
CA PRO A 39 -3.92 4.19 7.89
C PRO A 39 -3.66 4.92 6.56
N PHE A 40 -2.68 4.45 5.80
CA PHE A 40 -2.35 4.97 4.47
C PHE A 40 -2.65 3.90 3.42
N ARG A 41 -3.54 4.19 2.47
CA ARG A 41 -4.12 3.19 1.56
C ARG A 41 -3.39 3.12 0.23
N PHE A 42 -3.48 1.95 -0.40
CA PHE A 42 -3.10 1.71 -1.78
C PHE A 42 -4.35 1.27 -2.54
N GLY A 43 -4.56 1.85 -3.71
CA GLY A 43 -5.74 1.58 -4.52
C GLY A 43 -5.51 1.87 -5.99
N ARG A 44 -6.36 1.30 -6.85
CA ARG A 44 -6.29 1.55 -8.29
C ARG A 44 -6.77 2.96 -8.64
N LEU A 45 -6.06 3.61 -9.56
CA LEU A 45 -6.49 4.83 -10.24
C LEU A 45 -7.74 4.51 -11.07
N GLU A 46 -8.89 5.10 -10.74
CA GLU A 46 -10.05 5.07 -11.65
C GLU A 46 -9.93 6.23 -12.64
N ASP A 47 -10.44 6.10 -13.87
CA ASP A 47 -10.40 7.14 -14.91
C ASP A 47 -10.81 8.51 -14.35
N PHE A 48 -9.79 9.36 -14.13
CA PHE A 48 -9.82 10.52 -13.25
C PHE A 48 -10.63 11.72 -13.78
N ALA A 49 -11.55 11.50 -14.71
CA ALA A 49 -12.31 12.56 -15.39
C ALA A 49 -13.81 12.63 -15.03
N ARG A 50 -14.36 11.72 -14.20
CA ARG A 50 -15.81 11.73 -13.89
C ARG A 50 -16.20 12.17 -12.48
N VAL A 51 -15.27 12.25 -11.53
CA VAL A 51 -15.62 12.67 -10.17
C VAL A 51 -14.50 13.51 -9.59
N SER A 52 -14.61 14.82 -9.79
CA SER A 52 -13.73 15.79 -9.16
C SER A 52 -13.72 15.64 -7.63
N HIS A 53 -12.58 15.96 -7.03
CA HIS A 53 -12.38 16.28 -5.60
C HIS A 53 -12.26 15.15 -4.58
N ARG A 54 -11.45 14.11 -4.85
CA ARG A 54 -10.87 13.37 -3.71
C ARG A 54 -9.47 12.84 -3.96
N TRP A 55 -8.51 13.76 -4.07
CA TRP A 55 -7.17 13.49 -3.54
C TRP A 55 -7.33 13.28 -2.02
N LEU A 56 -7.55 12.03 -1.59
CA LEU A 56 -7.38 11.70 -0.19
C LEU A 56 -5.86 11.76 0.05
N PRO A 57 -5.33 12.64 0.92
CA PRO A 57 -3.90 12.67 1.23
C PRO A 57 -3.37 11.37 1.86
N GLU A 58 -4.27 10.42 2.12
CA GLU A 58 -4.05 9.13 2.76
C GLU A 58 -4.22 7.95 1.78
N ILE A 59 -4.19 8.16 0.45
CA ILE A 59 -4.19 7.10 -0.56
C ILE A 59 -3.09 7.31 -1.61
N LEU A 60 -2.35 6.24 -1.93
CA LEU A 60 -1.53 6.13 -3.13
C LEU A 60 -2.36 5.43 -4.21
N GLN A 61 -2.57 6.15 -5.32
CA GLN A 61 -3.30 5.64 -6.47
C GLN A 61 -2.35 5.07 -7.51
N VAL A 62 -2.67 3.86 -7.97
CA VAL A 62 -1.84 3.08 -8.87
C VAL A 62 -2.51 3.00 -10.22
N ASP A 63 -1.85 3.51 -11.25
CA ASP A 63 -2.28 3.33 -12.63
C ASP A 63 -2.16 1.83 -12.99
N ASP A 64 -3.29 1.19 -13.26
CA ASP A 64 -3.39 -0.27 -13.46
C ASP A 64 -4.41 -0.53 -14.58
N PRO A 65 -3.95 -0.53 -15.85
CA PRO A 65 -4.81 -0.73 -17.00
C PRO A 65 -5.42 -2.14 -17.00
N GLN A 66 -6.45 -2.34 -17.83
CA GLN A 66 -7.05 -3.66 -17.95
C GLN A 66 -6.07 -4.67 -18.58
N PRO A 67 -6.06 -5.93 -18.10
CA PRO A 67 -6.87 -6.48 -17.02
C PRO A 67 -6.32 -6.13 -15.63
N HIS A 68 -7.17 -5.52 -14.79
CA HIS A 68 -6.74 -4.93 -13.52
C HIS A 68 -6.06 -5.93 -12.56
N ASN A 69 -4.83 -5.67 -12.12
CA ASN A 69 -4.19 -6.37 -11.00
C ASN A 69 -4.53 -5.76 -9.64
N VAL A 70 -4.90 -4.50 -9.61
CA VAL A 70 -5.10 -3.71 -8.40
C VAL A 70 -6.60 -3.49 -8.15
N SER A 71 -7.05 -3.80 -6.93
CA SER A 71 -8.42 -3.48 -6.48
C SER A 71 -8.55 -1.99 -6.16
N ARG A 72 -9.78 -1.44 -6.20
CA ARG A 72 -10.06 -0.03 -5.89
C ARG A 72 -9.53 0.38 -4.51
N GLU A 73 -9.82 -0.44 -3.51
CA GLU A 73 -9.19 -0.44 -2.20
C GLU A 73 -8.42 -1.75 -2.08
N HIS A 74 -7.09 -1.72 -2.18
CA HIS A 74 -6.30 -2.94 -2.27
C HIS A 74 -5.73 -3.34 -0.91
N CYS A 75 -4.92 -2.46 -0.33
CA CYS A 75 -4.33 -2.67 0.98
C CYS A 75 -4.14 -1.34 1.70
N GLU A 76 -3.76 -1.41 2.97
CA GLU A 76 -3.34 -0.25 3.75
C GLU A 76 -2.08 -0.54 4.54
N LEU A 77 -1.30 0.51 4.79
CA LEU A 77 -0.34 0.56 5.87
C LEU A 77 -1.05 1.04 7.13
N SER A 78 -0.80 0.37 8.24
CA SER A 78 -1.22 0.82 9.57
C SER A 78 -0.01 0.86 10.48
N GLU A 79 0.00 1.83 11.39
CA GLU A 79 1.03 1.96 12.42
C GLU A 79 0.39 1.69 13.77
N ARG A 80 1.03 0.84 14.59
CA ARG A 80 0.66 0.59 15.98
C ARG A 80 1.93 0.40 16.82
N SER A 81 2.13 1.28 17.80
CA SER A 81 3.22 1.18 18.79
C SER A 81 4.62 1.11 18.17
N GLY A 82 4.89 1.94 17.17
CA GLY A 82 6.14 2.00 16.41
C GLY A 82 6.34 0.84 15.44
N LYS A 83 5.30 0.04 15.15
CA LYS A 83 5.34 -1.07 14.20
C LYS A 83 4.40 -0.78 13.04
N VAL A 84 4.90 -0.98 11.83
CA VAL A 84 4.14 -0.78 10.60
C VAL A 84 3.70 -2.13 10.04
N TRP A 85 2.45 -2.21 9.60
CA TRP A 85 1.82 -3.41 9.05
C TRP A 85 1.18 -3.11 7.72
N VAL A 86 1.35 -4.00 6.76
CA VAL A 86 0.51 -4.05 5.55
C VAL A 86 -0.69 -4.93 5.86
N ARG A 87 -1.89 -4.47 5.51
CA ARG A 87 -3.14 -5.23 5.60
C ARG A 87 -3.86 -5.22 4.26
N ASP A 88 -4.10 -6.39 3.69
CA ASP A 88 -4.98 -6.57 2.54
C ASP A 88 -6.43 -6.24 2.90
N LEU A 89 -7.13 -5.52 2.02
CA LEU A 89 -8.52 -5.07 2.20
C LEU A 89 -9.51 -5.97 1.47
N ASP A 90 -9.28 -7.29 1.51
CA ASP A 90 -10.07 -8.29 0.77
C ASP A 90 -10.00 -8.07 -0.74
N SER A 91 -8.77 -7.80 -1.21
CA SER A 91 -8.51 -7.58 -2.62
C SER A 91 -8.71 -8.87 -3.43
N ARG A 92 -9.01 -8.72 -4.73
CA ARG A 92 -9.30 -9.87 -5.60
C ARG A 92 -8.13 -10.85 -5.75
N LEU A 93 -6.90 -10.35 -5.74
CA LEU A 93 -5.68 -11.12 -6.06
C LEU A 93 -4.70 -11.23 -4.87
N GLY A 94 -4.98 -10.53 -3.77
CA GLY A 94 -4.05 -10.41 -2.63
C GLY A 94 -2.84 -9.53 -2.95
N ALA A 95 -1.90 -9.51 -2.01
CA ALA A 95 -0.63 -8.83 -2.12
C ALA A 95 0.52 -9.72 -1.63
N GLN A 96 1.75 -9.32 -1.90
CA GLN A 96 2.96 -9.96 -1.39
C GLN A 96 3.80 -8.93 -0.62
N VAL A 97 4.26 -9.30 0.57
CA VAL A 97 5.09 -8.48 1.45
C VAL A 97 6.34 -9.28 1.81
N ASN A 98 7.52 -8.81 1.41
CA ASN A 98 8.79 -9.51 1.63
C ASN A 98 8.72 -11.01 1.26
N GLY A 99 8.17 -11.32 0.07
CA GLY A 99 7.98 -12.69 -0.42
C GLY A 99 6.78 -13.46 0.18
N ARG A 100 6.13 -12.96 1.24
CA ARG A 100 4.97 -13.60 1.86
C ARG A 100 3.65 -13.08 1.29
N HIS A 101 2.80 -14.00 0.81
CA HIS A 101 1.47 -13.64 0.32
C HIS A 101 0.47 -13.37 1.45
N ILE A 102 -0.38 -12.36 1.25
CA ILE A 102 -1.48 -11.97 2.14
C ILE A 102 -2.78 -11.71 1.35
N GLY A 103 -3.93 -11.92 1.99
CA GLY A 103 -5.27 -11.68 1.43
C GLY A 103 -6.18 -12.90 1.46
N ARG A 104 -7.36 -12.80 0.85
CA ARG A 104 -8.46 -13.79 0.92
C ARG A 104 -8.05 -15.25 0.73
N ASN A 105 -7.16 -15.51 -0.23
CA ASN A 105 -6.74 -16.85 -0.62
C ASN A 105 -5.43 -17.30 0.05
N PHE A 106 -4.98 -16.58 1.08
CA PHE A 106 -3.70 -16.81 1.75
C PHE A 106 -3.87 -16.93 3.27
N PRO A 107 -2.88 -17.49 4.01
CA PRO A 107 -3.02 -17.78 5.44
C PRO A 107 -3.22 -16.56 6.36
N SER A 108 -3.01 -15.34 5.88
CA SER A 108 -3.14 -14.10 6.66
C SER A 108 -3.58 -12.95 5.78
N PHE A 109 -4.29 -11.99 6.36
CA PHE A 109 -4.58 -10.70 5.72
C PHE A 109 -3.51 -9.64 5.99
N SER A 110 -2.54 -9.91 6.85
CA SER A 110 -1.52 -8.93 7.23
C SER A 110 -0.12 -9.51 7.35
N ALA A 111 0.85 -8.63 7.14
CA ALA A 111 2.27 -8.86 7.35
C ALA A 111 2.91 -7.62 7.97
N GLN A 112 3.82 -7.82 8.93
CA GLN A 112 4.57 -6.72 9.55
C GLN A 112 5.74 -6.32 8.64
N LEU A 113 5.97 -5.02 8.52
CA LEU A 113 7.20 -4.49 7.94
C LEU A 113 8.30 -4.47 9.01
N HIS A 114 9.52 -4.79 8.60
CA HIS A 114 10.70 -4.61 9.44
C HIS A 114 11.28 -3.21 9.26
N GLU A 115 12.15 -2.81 10.19
CA GLU A 115 12.95 -1.59 10.03
C GLU A 115 13.89 -1.75 8.82
N GLY A 116 14.12 -0.65 8.09
CA GLY A 116 14.82 -0.64 6.80
C GLY A 116 13.90 -0.89 5.61
N GLU A 117 14.45 -1.43 4.53
CA GLU A 117 13.76 -1.64 3.25
C GLU A 117 12.85 -2.88 3.28
N ASN A 118 11.64 -2.73 2.76
CA ASN A 118 10.70 -3.83 2.57
C ASN A 118 10.17 -3.80 1.14
N GLU A 119 9.76 -4.95 0.60
CA GLU A 119 9.08 -5.04 -0.69
C GLU A 119 7.58 -5.26 -0.49
N LEU A 120 6.78 -4.48 -1.22
CA LEU A 120 5.35 -4.69 -1.40
C LEU A 120 5.03 -4.87 -2.88
N ILE A 121 4.30 -5.94 -3.22
CA ILE A 121 3.75 -6.17 -4.56
C ILE A 121 2.23 -6.28 -4.46
N LEU A 122 1.51 -5.50 -5.26
CA LEU A 122 0.04 -5.54 -5.32
C LEU A 122 -0.44 -6.50 -6.40
N GLY A 123 -1.38 -7.38 -6.07
CA GLY A 123 -1.91 -8.36 -7.01
C GLY A 123 -0.93 -9.49 -7.31
N ARG A 124 -0.87 -9.92 -8.58
CA ARG A 124 -0.02 -11.04 -9.00
C ARG A 124 1.46 -10.65 -8.97
N SER A 125 2.29 -11.40 -8.25
CA SER A 125 3.73 -11.10 -8.04
C SER A 125 4.54 -10.80 -9.31
N HIS A 126 4.22 -11.42 -10.44
CA HIS A 126 4.96 -11.27 -11.71
C HIS A 126 4.50 -10.10 -12.59
N ARG A 127 3.34 -9.49 -12.31
CA ARG A 127 2.76 -8.36 -13.09
C ARG A 127 2.27 -7.21 -12.24
N GLY A 128 2.38 -7.36 -10.93
CA GLY A 128 1.86 -6.43 -9.95
C GLY A 128 2.74 -5.19 -9.83
N PRO A 129 2.14 -4.02 -9.57
CA PRO A 129 2.89 -2.84 -9.13
C PRO A 129 3.73 -3.15 -7.89
N ARG A 130 5.01 -2.77 -7.94
CA ARG A 130 6.01 -3.05 -6.90
C ARG A 130 6.43 -1.76 -6.22
N PHE A 131 6.65 -1.84 -4.92
CA PHE A 131 7.07 -0.71 -4.10
C PHE A 131 8.17 -1.15 -3.14
N ARG A 132 9.18 -0.29 -2.98
CA ARG A 132 10.06 -0.31 -1.81
C ARG A 132 9.39 0.51 -0.72
N ILE A 133 9.31 -0.04 0.48
CA ILE A 133 8.83 0.66 1.66
C ILE A 133 9.95 0.70 2.69
N THR A 134 10.50 1.88 2.93
CA THR A 134 11.55 2.09 3.93
C THR A 134 10.91 2.57 5.23
N VAL A 135 11.06 1.79 6.29
CA VAL A 135 10.60 2.12 7.64
C VAL A 135 11.80 2.53 8.50
N THR A 136 11.75 3.72 9.08
CA THR A 136 12.78 4.23 9.99
C THR A 136 12.14 4.53 11.34
N ARG A 137 12.66 3.95 12.43
CA ARG A 137 12.22 4.36 13.77
C ARG A 137 12.75 5.75 14.08
N LEU A 138 11.90 6.56 14.70
CA LEU A 138 12.29 7.86 15.21
C LEU A 138 12.38 7.71 16.73
N ASP A 139 13.60 7.86 17.24
CA ASP A 139 13.96 7.82 18.65
C ASP A 139 13.59 9.11 19.40
#